data_AF-C6XH30-F1
#
_entry.id   AF-C6XH30-F1
#
_cell.length_a   1.000
_cell.length_b   1.000
_cell.length_c   1.000
_cell.angle_alpha   90.00
_cell.angle_beta   90.00
_cell.angle_gamma   90.00
#
_symmetry.space_group_name_H-M   'P 1'
#
loop_
_entity.id
_entity.type
_entity.pdbx_description
1 polymer ?
#
loop_
_entity_poly.entity_id
_entity_poly.type
_entity_poly.pdbx_seq_one_letter_code
_entity_poly.pdbx_strand_id
1 'polypeptide(L)'
;MVNFRKLADMIKSKVLSRGYTVDSDALARQLEEDERRIRHYKHVYSTPEGRFVLTDLMVEGGLLSSVSNDSAHQLALLEGKRSLAVHIASNCGLSFERIVQMYSDNPRY
;
A
#
# COMPACT_ATOMS: atom_id res chain seq x y z
N MET A 1 -15.08 15.02 6.82
CA MET A 1 -15.33 13.94 5.85
C MET A 1 -14.94 14.45 4.47
N VAL A 2 -14.15 13.70 3.69
CA VAL A 2 -13.69 14.15 2.36
C VAL A 2 -14.88 14.17 1.40
N ASN A 3 -15.05 15.26 0.63
CA ASN A 3 -16.07 15.35 -0.41
C ASN A 3 -15.47 14.87 -1.74
N PHE A 4 -15.61 13.57 -2.03
CA PHE A 4 -15.04 12.94 -3.22
C PHE A 4 -15.63 13.47 -4.52
N ARG A 5 -16.91 13.89 -4.51
CA ARG A 5 -17.54 14.50 -5.67
C ARG A 5 -16.85 15.81 -6.06
N LYS A 6 -16.64 16.70 -5.08
CA LYS A 6 -15.93 17.97 -5.30
C LYS A 6 -14.49 17.74 -5.77
N LEU A 7 -13.81 16.72 -5.24
CA LEU A 7 -12.46 16.35 -5.67
C LEU A 7 -12.45 15.85 -7.12
N ALA A 8 -13.39 14.98 -7.48
CA ALA A 8 -13.52 14.45 -8.84
C ALA A 8 -13.83 15.55 -9.86
N ASP A 9 -14.69 16.51 -9.52
CA ASP A 9 -15.00 17.66 -10.38
C ASP A 9 -13.78 18.58 -10.59
N MET A 10 -12.97 18.79 -9.54
CA MET A 10 -11.72 19.53 -9.64
C MET A 10 -10.69 18.82 -10.53
N ILE A 11 -10.61 17.48 -10.44
CA ILE A 11 -9.72 16.68 -11.31
C ILE A 11 -10.21 16.77 -12.75
N LYS A 12 -11.50 16.55 -12.99
CA LYS A 12 -12.13 16.66 -14.30
C LYS A 12 -11.83 18.01 -14.94
N SER A 13 -12.06 19.13 -14.24
CA SER A 13 -11.79 20.46 -14.80
C SER A 13 -10.31 20.66 -15.17
N LYS A 14 -9.39 20.14 -14.34
CA LYS A 14 -7.95 20.24 -14.57
C LYS A 14 -7.50 19.43 -15.78
N VAL A 15 -8.02 18.21 -15.97
CA VAL A 15 -7.61 17.33 -17.09
C VAL A 15 -8.38 17.60 -18.38
N LEU A 16 -9.57 18.21 -18.30
CA LEU A 16 -10.33 18.65 -19.49
C LEU A 16 -9.51 19.65 -20.31
N SER A 17 -8.77 20.54 -19.65
CA SER A 17 -7.84 21.48 -20.31
C SER A 17 -6.74 20.80 -21.12
N ARG A 18 -6.53 19.50 -20.91
CA ARG A 18 -5.53 18.65 -21.57
C ARG A 18 -6.15 17.64 -22.54
N GLY A 19 -7.45 17.76 -22.84
CA GLY A 19 -8.15 16.90 -23.80
C GLY A 19 -8.62 15.54 -23.25
N TYR A 20 -8.52 15.30 -21.94
CA TYR A 20 -9.01 14.07 -21.33
C TYR A 20 -10.44 14.21 -20.85
N THR A 21 -11.27 13.20 -21.15
CA THR A 21 -12.63 13.09 -20.61
C THR A 21 -12.64 12.23 -19.35
N VAL A 22 -13.19 12.78 -18.26
CA VAL A 22 -13.36 12.06 -16.99
C VAL A 22 -14.84 12.09 -16.61
N ASP A 23 -15.37 10.92 -16.28
CA ASP A 23 -16.65 10.79 -15.59
C ASP A 23 -16.44 11.04 -14.10
N SER A 24 -16.91 12.20 -13.62
CA SER A 24 -16.81 12.59 -12.22
C SER A 24 -17.54 11.63 -11.28
N ASP A 25 -18.62 10.96 -11.73
CA ASP A 25 -19.44 10.07 -10.88
C ASP A 25 -18.75 8.72 -10.69
N ALA A 26 -18.16 8.19 -11.77
CA ALA A 26 -17.31 7.02 -11.69
C ALA A 26 -16.05 7.29 -10.84
N LEU A 27 -15.37 8.43 -11.06
CA LEU A 27 -14.16 8.79 -10.33
C LEU A 27 -14.44 8.99 -8.83
N ALA A 28 -15.53 9.67 -8.47
CA ALA A 28 -15.89 9.89 -7.07
C ALA A 28 -16.13 8.57 -6.32
N ARG A 29 -16.83 7.61 -6.95
CA ARG A 29 -17.04 6.27 -6.37
C ARG A 29 -15.73 5.52 -6.16
N GLN A 30 -14.85 5.54 -7.16
CA GLN A 30 -13.55 4.88 -7.07
C GLN A 30 -12.68 5.47 -5.94
N LEU A 31 -12.63 6.81 -5.82
CA LEU A 31 -11.89 7.48 -4.75
C LEU A 31 -12.43 7.15 -3.35
N GLU A 32 -13.74 7.01 -3.22
CA GLU A 32 -14.37 6.62 -1.96
C GLU A 32 -14.05 5.17 -1.58
N GLU A 33 -14.09 4.25 -2.55
CA GLU A 33 -13.69 2.85 -2.37
C GLU A 33 -12.21 2.72 -1.99
N ASP A 34 -11.34 3.49 -2.67
CA ASP A 34 -9.91 3.54 -2.38
C ASP A 34 -9.64 4.04 -0.96
N GLU A 35 -10.27 5.13 -0.55
CA GLU A 35 -10.17 5.64 0.81
C GLU A 35 -10.65 4.60 1.84
N ARG A 36 -11.77 3.93 1.58
CA ARG A 36 -12.30 2.89 2.47
C ARG A 36 -11.32 1.74 2.61
N ARG A 37 -10.71 1.30 1.51
CA ARG A 37 -9.69 0.25 1.47
C ARG A 37 -8.42 0.66 2.22
N ILE A 38 -7.94 1.89 2.02
CA ILE A 38 -6.78 2.42 2.75
C ILE A 38 -7.05 2.45 4.25
N ARG A 39 -8.23 2.92 4.68
CA ARG A 39 -8.60 2.90 6.11
C ARG A 39 -8.65 1.49 6.67
N HIS A 40 -9.17 0.53 5.90
CA HIS A 40 -9.21 -0.87 6.32
C HIS A 40 -7.79 -1.43 6.50
N TYR A 41 -6.90 -1.20 5.54
CA TYR A 41 -5.50 -1.61 5.66
C TYR A 41 -4.82 -0.97 6.87
N LYS A 42 -4.98 0.34 7.06
CA LYS A 42 -4.46 1.03 8.25
C LYS A 42 -4.96 0.39 9.54
N HIS A 43 -6.24 0.05 9.59
CA HIS A 43 -6.83 -0.59 10.76
C HIS A 43 -6.18 -1.95 11.04
N VAL A 44 -6.12 -2.84 10.05
CA VAL A 44 -5.55 -4.19 10.18
C VAL A 44 -4.06 -4.13 10.52
N TYR A 45 -3.27 -3.38 9.76
CA TYR A 45 -1.81 -3.32 9.93
C TYR A 45 -1.36 -2.38 11.07
N SER A 46 -2.30 -1.74 11.76
CA SER A 46 -2.00 -1.04 13.01
C SER A 46 -1.91 -1.97 14.21
N THR A 47 -2.50 -3.17 14.16
CA THR A 47 -2.46 -4.15 15.25
C THR A 47 -1.10 -4.84 15.34
N PRO A 48 -0.71 -5.39 16.50
CA PRO A 48 0.53 -6.16 16.63
C PRO A 48 0.64 -7.31 15.62
N GLU A 49 -0.44 -8.07 15.43
CA GLU A 49 -0.49 -9.22 14.53
C GLU A 49 -0.36 -8.78 13.07
N GLY A 50 -1.08 -7.71 12.69
CA GLY A 50 -0.96 -7.13 11.35
C GLY A 50 0.47 -6.66 11.08
N ARG A 51 1.11 -6.02 12.06
CA ARG A 51 2.52 -5.61 11.97
C ARG A 51 3.45 -6.80 11.79
N PHE A 52 3.24 -7.91 12.50
CA PHE A 52 4.04 -9.12 12.30
C PHE A 52 3.89 -9.69 10.90
N VAL A 53 2.66 -9.77 10.37
CA VAL A 53 2.42 -10.21 8.99
C VAL A 53 3.12 -9.30 7.99
N LEU A 54 3.08 -7.98 8.22
CA LEU A 54 3.77 -7.03 7.35
C LEU A 54 5.30 -7.21 7.41
N THR A 55 5.86 -7.36 8.60
CA THR A 55 7.29 -7.65 8.78
C THR A 55 7.69 -8.95 8.10
N ASP A 56 6.89 -10.01 8.23
CA ASP A 56 7.13 -11.29 7.56
C ASP A 56 7.11 -11.16 6.04
N LEU A 57 6.14 -10.42 5.48
CA LEU A 57 6.12 -10.12 4.03
C LEU A 57 7.37 -9.35 3.57
N MET A 58 7.87 -8.43 4.38
CA MET A 58 9.09 -7.67 4.08
C MET A 58 10.34 -8.56 4.12
N VAL A 59 10.46 -9.44 5.11
CA VAL A 59 11.58 -10.38 5.23
C VAL A 59 11.51 -11.41 4.10
N GLU A 60 10.37 -12.07 3.91
CA GLU A 60 10.20 -13.08 2.88
C GLU A 60 10.30 -12.50 1.47
N GLY A 61 9.88 -11.25 1.24
CA GLY A 61 10.04 -10.56 -0.04
C GLY A 61 11.46 -10.03 -0.28
N GLY A 62 12.37 -10.19 0.69
CA GLY A 62 13.75 -9.74 0.59
C GLY A 62 13.95 -8.22 0.65
N LEU A 63 13.07 -7.49 1.34
CA LEU A 63 13.25 -6.07 1.65
C LEU A 63 14.23 -5.85 2.81
N LEU A 64 14.13 -6.71 3.83
CA LEU A 64 14.94 -6.62 5.05
C LEU A 64 16.04 -7.68 5.11
N SER A 65 16.03 -8.64 4.19
CA SER A 65 17.04 -9.70 4.07
C SER A 65 17.38 -9.95 2.60
N SER A 66 18.62 -10.33 2.32
CA SER A 66 19.00 -10.76 0.97
C SER A 66 18.62 -12.22 0.78
N VAL A 67 17.65 -12.49 -0.08
CA VAL A 67 17.25 -13.85 -0.46
C VAL A 67 17.77 -14.13 -1.86
N SER A 68 18.78 -15.00 -2.00
CA SER A 68 19.23 -15.49 -3.30
C SER A 68 18.36 -16.69 -3.73
N ASN A 69 17.85 -16.64 -4.96
CA ASN A 69 17.10 -17.75 -5.55
C ASN A 69 17.23 -17.73 -7.07
N ASP A 70 17.58 -18.87 -7.65
CA ASP A 70 17.78 -19.01 -9.10
C ASP A 70 16.51 -19.45 -9.85
N SER A 71 15.45 -19.79 -9.11
CA SER A 71 14.17 -20.19 -9.70
C SER A 71 13.33 -18.97 -10.07
N ALA A 72 13.00 -18.85 -11.37
CA ALA A 72 12.16 -17.76 -11.89
C ALA A 72 10.78 -17.68 -11.19
N HIS A 73 10.18 -18.82 -10.84
CA HIS A 73 8.90 -18.84 -10.12
C HIS A 73 9.03 -18.26 -8.71
N GLN A 74 10.11 -18.64 -8.01
CA GLN A 74 10.37 -18.13 -6.67
C GLN A 74 10.69 -16.63 -6.71
N LEU A 75 11.49 -16.17 -7.67
CA LEU A 75 11.75 -14.75 -7.87
C LEU A 75 10.47 -13.93 -8.08
N ALA A 76 9.53 -14.44 -8.89
CA ALA A 76 8.24 -13.79 -9.08
C ALA A 76 7.41 -13.72 -7.78
N LEU A 77 7.43 -14.78 -6.97
CA LEU A 77 6.75 -14.81 -5.68
C LEU A 77 7.38 -13.82 -4.68
N LEU A 78 8.71 -13.77 -4.62
CA LEU A 78 9.46 -12.82 -3.78
C LEU A 78 9.12 -11.38 -4.15
N GLU A 79 9.10 -11.06 -5.45
CA GLU A 79 8.70 -9.73 -5.94
C GLU A 79 7.24 -9.42 -5.61
N GLY A 80 6.33 -10.40 -5.74
CA GLY A 80 4.93 -10.23 -5.35
C GLY A 80 4.78 -9.86 -3.87
N LYS A 81 5.49 -10.56 -2.99
CA LYS A 81 5.51 -10.26 -1.54
C LYS A 81 6.09 -8.88 -1.26
N ARG A 82 7.20 -8.53 -1.93
CA ARG A 82 7.87 -7.22 -1.83
C ARG A 82 6.93 -6.08 -2.22
N SER A 83 6.32 -6.19 -3.39
CA SER A 83 5.41 -5.18 -3.94
C SER A 83 4.21 -4.98 -3.01
N LEU A 84 3.64 -6.07 -2.50
CA LEU A 84 2.54 -6.02 -1.54
C LEU A 84 2.95 -5.34 -0.22
N ALA A 85 4.11 -5.70 0.34
CA ALA A 85 4.62 -5.11 1.57
C ALA A 85 4.84 -3.59 1.43
N VAL A 86 5.46 -3.14 0.32
CA VAL A 86 5.66 -1.72 0.02
C VAL A 86 4.33 -1.00 -0.12
N HIS A 87 3.36 -1.60 -0.83
CA HIS A 87 2.04 -1.02 -1.02
C HIS A 87 1.32 -0.81 0.32
N ILE A 88 1.33 -1.82 1.20
CA ILE A 88 0.73 -1.74 2.53
C ILE A 88 1.43 -0.69 3.38
N ALA A 89 2.77 -0.68 3.41
CA ALA A 89 3.54 0.28 4.19
C ALA A 89 3.28 1.72 3.75
N SER A 90 3.23 1.97 2.44
CA SER A 90 2.89 3.27 1.85
C SER A 90 1.47 3.69 2.24
N ASN A 91 0.49 2.79 2.12
CA ASN A 91 -0.90 3.08 2.51
C ASN A 91 -1.02 3.37 4.00
N CYS A 92 -0.20 2.73 4.84
CA CYS A 92 -0.16 2.97 6.28
C CYS A 92 0.63 4.23 6.68
N GLY A 93 1.36 4.85 5.75
CA GLY A 93 2.24 5.98 6.04
C GLY A 93 3.39 5.60 6.95
N LEU A 94 3.89 4.36 6.87
CA LEU A 94 5.01 3.92 7.68
C LEU A 94 6.31 4.53 7.17
N SER A 95 7.03 5.22 8.05
CA SER A 95 8.39 5.69 7.75
C SER A 95 9.38 4.53 7.82
N PHE A 96 10.56 4.72 7.25
CA PHE A 96 11.63 3.73 7.32
C PHE A 96 12.02 3.43 8.77
N GLU A 97 12.13 4.45 9.61
CA GLU A 97 12.44 4.30 11.04
C GLU A 97 11.39 3.43 11.74
N ARG A 98 10.11 3.62 11.39
CA ARG A 98 9.03 2.82 11.96
C ARG A 98 9.10 1.36 11.52
N ILE A 99 9.47 1.11 10.27
CA ILE A 99 9.68 -0.25 9.74
C ILE A 99 10.83 -0.94 10.48
N VAL A 100 11.95 -0.26 10.68
CA VAL A 100 13.09 -0.79 11.44
C VAL A 100 12.68 -1.11 12.87
N GLN A 101 11.96 -0.21 13.54
CA GLN A 101 11.46 -0.47 14.89
C GLN A 101 10.52 -1.68 14.94
N MET A 102 9.60 -1.81 13.97
CA MET A 102 8.72 -2.97 13.87
C MET A 102 9.47 -4.29 13.65
N TYR A 103 10.60 -4.24 12.95
CA TYR A 103 11.47 -5.40 12.78
C TYR A 103 12.16 -5.77 14.10
N SER A 104 12.77 -4.81 14.79
CA SER A 104 13.44 -5.02 16.08
C SER A 104 12.51 -5.43 17.22
N ASP A 105 11.26 -4.97 17.19
CA ASP A 105 10.24 -5.31 18.20
C ASP A 105 9.57 -6.67 17.94
N ASN A 106 9.81 -7.29 16.78
CA ASN A 106 9.20 -8.57 16.42
C ASN A 106 9.99 -9.71 17.09
N PRO A 107 9.39 -10.47 18.04
CA PRO A 107 10.11 -11.52 18.78
C PRO A 107 10.58 -12.70 17.92
N ARG A 108 10.21 -12.73 16.64
CA ARG A 108 10.69 -13.74 15.67
C ARG A 108 12.07 -13.40 15.09
N TYR A 109 12.57 -12.18 15.24
CA TYR A 109 13.80 -11.69 14.61
C TYR A 109 14.72 -10.96 15.60
#